data_AF-A0ABD2HD72-F1
#
_entry.id   AF-A0ABD2HD72-F1
#
_cell.length_a   1.000
_cell.length_b   1.000
_cell.length_c   1.000
_cell.angle_alpha   90.00
_cell.angle_beta   90.00
_cell.angle_gamma   90.00
#
_symmetry.space_group_name_H-M   'P 1'
#
loop_
_entity.id
_entity.type
_entity.pdbx_description
1 polymer ?
#
loop_
_entity_poly.entity_id
_entity_poly.type
_entity_poly.pdbx_seq_one_letter_code
_entity_poly.pdbx_strand_id
1 'polypeptide(L)'
;MEEMLTCSRSPFSQVFGRQGQLMQATVQSLNSINDQIASFIVTGPKPVEPDQPVFAPPEKEPLQKSMTLMRHLLVDAQAKILKMMDDNKQLAQRIDGAIQSASQEVTNLRSELSATSRRLAELGATDSGSMLETLQHNHNGRTAPRRVE
;
A
#
# COMPACT_ATOMS: atom_id res chain seq x y z
N MET A 1 -6.96 -22.90 -16.36
CA MET A 1 -6.14 -23.02 -15.14
C MET A 1 -5.05 -21.96 -15.28
N GLU A 2 -4.83 -21.15 -14.24
CA GLU A 2 -4.12 -19.86 -14.24
C GLU A 2 -4.99 -18.66 -14.63
N GLU A 3 -5.92 -18.29 -13.74
CA GLU A 3 -6.32 -16.89 -13.64
C GLU A 3 -5.06 -16.09 -13.31
N MET A 4 -4.58 -15.33 -14.28
CA MET A 4 -3.68 -14.21 -14.06
C MET A 4 -4.26 -13.37 -12.93
N LEU A 5 -3.71 -13.50 -11.72
CA LEU A 5 -3.89 -12.58 -10.59
C LEU A 5 -3.22 -11.23 -10.93
N THR A 6 -3.44 -10.71 -12.14
CA THR A 6 -3.02 -9.37 -12.52
C THR A 6 -3.91 -8.38 -11.78
N CYS A 7 -3.45 -8.01 -10.59
CA CYS A 7 -3.18 -6.63 -10.25
C CYS A 7 -4.22 -5.60 -10.75
N SER A 8 -5.50 -5.85 -10.49
CA SER A 8 -6.59 -4.89 -10.70
C SER A 8 -7.14 -4.35 -9.38
N ARG A 9 -6.37 -4.50 -8.29
CA ARG A 9 -6.67 -3.87 -7.00
C ARG A 9 -5.90 -2.57 -6.92
N SER A 10 -6.59 -1.46 -6.69
CA SER A 10 -5.97 -0.17 -6.39
C SER A 10 -4.88 -0.34 -5.33
N PRO A 11 -3.68 0.26 -5.52
CA PRO A 11 -2.64 0.22 -4.51
C PRO A 11 -3.15 0.84 -3.20
N PHE A 12 -2.64 0.37 -2.07
CA PHE A 12 -3.02 0.86 -0.76
C PHE A 12 -2.81 2.37 -0.67
N SER A 13 -1.72 2.89 -1.26
CA SER A 13 -1.44 4.33 -1.30
C SER A 13 -2.55 5.14 -1.98
N GLN A 14 -3.25 4.57 -2.96
CA GLN A 14 -4.39 5.21 -3.60
C GLN A 14 -5.64 5.21 -2.71
N VAL A 15 -5.91 4.09 -2.01
CA VAL A 15 -7.04 3.98 -1.07
C VAL A 15 -6.86 4.93 0.11
N PHE A 16 -5.68 4.92 0.72
CA PHE A 16 -5.34 5.83 1.81
C PHE A 16 -5.22 7.28 1.34
N GLY A 17 -4.85 7.53 0.08
CA GLY A 17 -4.92 8.86 -0.52
C GLY A 17 -6.35 9.42 -0.55
N ARG A 18 -7.33 8.62 -0.96
CA ARG A 18 -8.76 9.01 -0.93
C ARG A 18 -9.28 9.19 0.50
N GLN A 19 -8.93 8.28 1.40
CA GLN A 19 -9.31 8.40 2.83
C GLN A 19 -8.72 9.67 3.45
N GLY A 20 -7.47 10.01 3.13
CA GLY A 20 -6.81 11.24 3.59
C GLY A 20 -7.56 12.51 3.16
N GLN A 21 -8.14 12.54 1.94
CA GLN A 21 -8.96 13.67 1.50
C GLN A 21 -10.21 13.86 2.37
N LEU A 22 -10.87 12.77 2.75
CA LEU A 22 -12.02 12.82 3.66
C LEU A 22 -11.61 13.31 5.06
N MET A 23 -10.48 12.82 5.58
CA MET A 23 -9.96 13.27 6.88
C MET A 23 -9.55 14.75 6.87
N GLN A 24 -9.12 15.27 5.73
CA GLN A 24 -8.79 16.69 5.59
C GLN A 24 -10.02 17.60 5.79
N ALA A 25 -11.21 17.18 5.35
CA ALA A 25 -12.45 17.91 5.62
C ALA A 25 -12.77 17.95 7.13
N THR A 26 -12.51 16.87 7.86
CA THR A 26 -12.63 16.85 9.33
C THR A 26 -11.68 17.84 9.98
N VAL A 27 -10.40 17.87 9.57
CA VAL A 27 -9.42 18.85 10.08
C VAL A 27 -9.85 20.29 9.82
N GLN A 28 -10.37 20.57 8.61
CA GLN A 28 -10.89 21.91 8.27
C GLN A 28 -12.09 22.32 9.14
N SER A 29 -13.02 21.39 9.41
CA SER A 29 -14.15 21.65 10.31
C SER A 29 -13.66 22.00 11.72
N LEU A 30 -12.70 21.24 12.25
CA LEU A 30 -12.09 21.55 13.55
C LEU A 30 -11.39 22.92 13.55
N ASN A 31 -10.71 23.30 12.45
CA ASN A 31 -10.07 24.61 12.33
C ASN A 31 -11.08 25.75 12.36
N SER A 32 -12.18 25.62 11.61
CA SER A 32 -13.26 26.60 11.60
C SER A 32 -13.88 26.77 12.99
N ILE A 33 -14.13 25.66 13.71
CA ILE A 33 -14.62 25.71 15.09
C ILE A 33 -13.61 26.41 16.00
N ASN A 34 -12.33 26.07 15.85
CA ASN A 34 -11.27 26.70 16.64
C ASN A 34 -11.28 28.23 16.38
N ASP A 35 -11.33 28.69 15.14
CA ASP A 35 -11.35 30.12 14.80
C ASP A 35 -12.57 30.84 15.38
N GLN A 36 -13.75 30.20 15.37
CA GLN A 36 -14.96 30.74 16.00
C GLN A 36 -14.80 30.88 17.53
N ILE A 37 -14.13 29.94 18.18
CA ILE A 37 -13.83 30.03 19.61
C ILE A 37 -12.81 31.14 19.88
N ALA A 38 -11.79 31.31 19.03
CA ALA A 38 -10.81 32.39 19.15
C ALA A 38 -11.50 33.75 19.06
N SER A 39 -12.33 33.95 18.04
CA SER A 39 -13.04 35.21 17.86
C SER A 39 -13.91 35.51 19.07
N PHE A 40 -14.69 34.52 19.55
CA PHE A 40 -15.53 34.67 20.73
C PHE A 40 -14.76 35.06 21.99
N ILE A 41 -13.60 34.44 22.25
CA ILE A 41 -12.76 34.77 23.41
C ILE A 41 -12.25 36.22 23.34
N VAL A 42 -11.91 36.71 22.14
CA VAL A 42 -11.35 38.04 21.92
C VAL A 42 -12.43 39.12 21.92
N THR A 43 -13.54 38.91 21.22
CA THR A 43 -14.61 39.90 21.10
C THR A 43 -15.62 39.85 22.23
N GLY A 44 -15.61 38.77 23.03
CA GLY A 44 -16.63 38.50 24.04
C GLY A 44 -17.98 38.09 23.44
N PRO A 45 -18.92 37.62 24.28
CA PRO A 45 -20.28 37.31 23.83
C PRO A 45 -20.99 38.56 23.31
N LYS A 46 -21.67 38.41 22.17
CA LYS A 46 -22.50 39.48 21.58
C LYS A 46 -23.61 39.84 22.58
N PRO A 47 -23.73 41.09 23.03
CA PRO A 47 -24.79 41.47 23.96
C PRO A 47 -26.15 41.26 23.28
N VAL A 48 -26.99 40.43 23.90
CA VAL A 48 -28.41 40.35 23.57
C VAL A 48 -29.06 41.61 24.14
N GLU A 49 -29.94 42.24 23.34
CA GLU A 49 -30.58 43.55 23.54
C GLU A 49 -30.85 43.97 25.01
N PRO A 50 -30.65 45.25 25.37
CA PRO A 50 -30.70 45.70 26.76
C PRO A 50 -32.13 46.03 27.19
N ASP A 51 -32.80 45.10 27.87
CA ASP A 51 -33.96 45.46 28.71
C ASP A 51 -34.02 44.59 29.98
N GLN A 52 -33.00 44.72 30.84
CA GLN A 52 -33.13 44.54 32.30
C GLN A 52 -31.84 44.91 33.03
N PRO A 53 -31.87 45.84 34.01
CA PRO A 53 -30.80 45.97 34.98
C PRO A 53 -31.03 44.91 36.07
N VAL A 54 -30.02 44.08 36.37
CA VAL A 54 -29.70 43.49 37.71
C VAL A 54 -28.72 42.33 37.51
N PHE A 55 -27.50 42.50 38.05
CA PHE A 55 -26.52 41.45 38.41
C PHE A 55 -26.31 40.28 37.41
N ALA A 56 -25.56 40.52 36.34
CA ALA A 56 -24.94 39.42 35.58
C ALA A 56 -23.71 38.89 36.35
N PRO A 57 -23.63 37.59 36.69
CA PRO A 57 -22.50 37.02 37.45
C PRO A 57 -21.19 37.02 36.63
N PRO A 58 -20.01 36.91 37.28
CA PRO A 58 -18.69 36.88 36.64
C PRO A 58 -18.39 35.54 35.92
N GLU A 59 -19.37 34.94 35.25
CA GLU A 59 -19.20 33.68 34.51
C GLU A 59 -18.29 33.81 33.27
N LYS A 60 -17.84 35.03 32.95
CA LYS A 60 -16.90 35.29 31.85
C LYS A 60 -15.58 34.55 32.02
N GLU A 61 -15.02 34.51 33.23
CA GLU A 61 -13.76 33.79 33.47
C GLU A 61 -13.86 32.26 33.33
N PRO A 62 -14.81 31.56 33.99
CA PRO A 62 -14.92 30.11 33.83
C PRO A 62 -15.28 29.71 32.40
N LEU A 63 -16.14 30.48 31.71
CA LEU A 63 -16.45 30.24 30.30
C LEU A 63 -15.20 30.43 29.41
N GLN A 64 -14.42 31.49 29.63
CA GLN A 64 -13.19 31.73 28.89
C GLN A 64 -12.15 30.64 29.12
N LYS A 65 -12.01 30.14 30.36
CA LYS A 65 -11.14 28.99 30.68
C LYS A 65 -11.61 27.72 29.96
N SER A 66 -12.91 27.44 29.98
CA SER A 66 -13.50 26.29 29.26
C SER A 66 -13.28 26.38 27.75
N MET A 67 -13.51 27.55 27.15
CA MET A 67 -13.29 27.79 25.73
C MET A 67 -11.81 27.66 25.36
N THR A 68 -10.91 28.16 26.20
CA THR A 68 -9.47 27.98 26.03
C THR A 68 -9.08 26.51 26.06
N LEU A 69 -9.61 25.73 27.00
CA LEU A 69 -9.39 24.28 27.04
C LEU A 69 -9.93 23.58 25.78
N MET A 70 -11.14 23.95 25.34
CA MET A 70 -11.74 23.41 24.12
C MET A 70 -10.84 23.64 22.89
N ARG A 71 -10.24 24.84 22.76
CA ARG A 71 -9.25 25.11 21.70
C ARG A 71 -8.06 24.16 21.74
N HIS A 72 -7.46 23.98 22.93
CA HIS A 72 -6.31 23.07 23.08
C HIS A 72 -6.67 21.65 22.66
N LEU A 73 -7.82 21.14 23.12
CA LEU A 73 -8.30 19.81 22.73
C LEU A 73 -8.55 19.68 21.23
N LEU A 74 -9.10 20.72 20.57
CA LEU A 74 -9.30 20.73 19.12
C LEU A 74 -7.97 20.70 18.37
N VAL A 75 -6.99 21.52 18.79
CA VAL A 75 -5.65 21.54 18.19
C VAL A 75 -4.93 20.20 18.36
N ASP A 76 -5.01 19.60 19.56
CA ASP A 76 -4.43 18.29 19.83
C ASP A 76 -5.08 17.19 18.97
N ALA A 77 -6.40 17.24 18.81
CA ALA A 77 -7.13 16.30 17.95
C ALA A 77 -6.72 16.45 16.48
N GLN A 78 -6.60 17.69 15.98
CA GLN A 78 -6.12 17.96 14.61
C GLN A 78 -4.70 17.41 14.40
N ALA A 79 -3.78 17.65 15.34
CA ALA A 79 -2.41 17.16 15.25
C ALA A 79 -2.37 15.62 15.20
N LYS A 80 -3.19 14.94 16.01
CA LYS A 80 -3.32 13.48 15.98
C LYS A 80 -3.86 12.97 14.65
N ILE A 81 -4.90 13.61 14.11
CA ILE A 81 -5.50 13.23 12.82
C ILE A 81 -4.47 13.39 11.69
N LEU A 82 -3.76 14.51 11.63
CA LEU A 82 -2.72 14.77 10.63
C LEU A 82 -1.59 13.75 10.71
N LYS A 83 -1.12 13.45 11.93
CA LYS A 83 -0.10 12.43 12.15
C LYS A 83 -0.57 11.06 11.66
N MET A 84 -1.77 10.64 12.03
CA MET A 84 -2.35 9.37 11.59
C MET A 84 -2.49 9.29 10.07
N MET A 85 -2.87 10.39 9.41
CA MET A 85 -2.93 10.46 7.95
C MET A 85 -1.58 10.23 7.30
N ASP A 86 -0.51 10.83 7.84
CA ASP A 86 0.85 10.65 7.34
C ASP A 86 1.37 9.24 7.61
N ASP A 87 1.19 8.72 8.83
CA ASP A 87 1.56 7.35 9.21
C ASP A 87 0.90 6.32 8.29
N ASN A 88 -0.40 6.48 8.02
CA ASN A 88 -1.14 5.61 7.11
C ASN A 88 -0.67 5.73 5.66
N LYS A 89 -0.31 6.93 5.20
CA LYS A 89 0.23 7.15 3.86
C LYS A 89 1.57 6.43 3.69
N GLN A 90 2.47 6.54 4.68
CA GLN A 90 3.75 5.85 4.67
C GLN A 90 3.57 4.32 4.73
N LEU A 91 2.68 3.83 5.60
CA LEU A 91 2.36 2.41 5.71
C LEU A 91 1.84 1.86 4.38
N ALA A 92 0.94 2.58 3.73
CA ALA A 92 0.37 2.20 2.45
C ALA A 92 1.43 2.09 1.34
N GLN A 93 2.35 3.05 1.26
CA GLN A 93 3.49 3.00 0.33
C GLN A 93 4.40 1.79 0.59
N ARG A 94 4.66 1.47 1.87
CA ARG A 94 5.46 0.29 2.23
C ARG A 94 4.78 -1.02 1.81
N ILE A 95 3.47 -1.13 2.02
CA ILE A 95 2.69 -2.31 1.60
C ILE A 95 2.76 -2.46 0.08
N ASP A 96 2.55 -1.37 -0.67
CA ASP A 96 2.62 -1.39 -2.13
C ASP A 96 4.01 -1.85 -2.62
N GLY A 97 5.08 -1.32 -2.02
CA GLY A 97 6.46 -1.72 -2.36
C GLY A 97 6.77 -3.18 -2.00
N ALA A 98 6.26 -3.68 -0.87
CA ALA A 98 6.44 -5.07 -0.46
C ALA A 98 5.69 -6.02 -1.42
N ILE A 99 4.47 -5.68 -1.83
CA ILE A 99 3.69 -6.47 -2.80
C ILE A 99 4.41 -6.52 -4.15
N GLN A 100 4.92 -5.38 -4.63
CA GLN A 100 5.68 -5.32 -5.89
C GLN A 100 6.95 -6.17 -5.81
N SER A 101 7.70 -6.08 -4.70
CA SER A 101 8.92 -6.87 -4.48
C SER A 101 8.62 -8.37 -4.48
N ALA A 102 7.58 -8.79 -3.75
CA ALA A 102 7.16 -10.19 -3.73
C ALA A 102 6.69 -10.69 -5.12
N SER A 103 5.96 -9.85 -5.87
CA SER A 103 5.53 -10.19 -7.23
C SER A 103 6.71 -10.36 -8.19
N GLN A 104 7.76 -9.54 -8.02
CA GLN A 104 9.01 -9.68 -8.78
C GLN A 104 9.75 -10.97 -8.41
N GLU A 105 9.83 -11.30 -7.11
CA GLU A 105 10.46 -12.54 -6.65
C GLU A 105 9.76 -13.78 -7.22
N VAL A 106 8.42 -13.82 -7.23
CA VAL A 106 7.66 -14.90 -7.86
C VAL A 106 7.94 -14.99 -9.37
N THR A 107 8.05 -13.85 -10.06
CA THR A 107 8.42 -13.82 -11.48
C THR A 107 9.81 -14.42 -11.71
N ASN A 108 10.78 -14.06 -10.86
CA ASN A 108 12.14 -14.59 -10.91
C ASN A 108 12.14 -16.10 -10.70
N LEU A 109 11.49 -16.60 -9.64
CA LEU A 109 11.38 -18.02 -9.34
C LEU A 109 10.74 -18.82 -10.50
N ARG A 110 9.67 -18.28 -11.11
CA ARG A 110 9.05 -18.88 -12.30
C ARG A 110 10.01 -18.98 -13.48
N SER A 111 10.84 -17.95 -13.68
CA SER A 111 11.84 -17.94 -14.74
C SER A 111 12.96 -18.97 -14.51
N GLU A 112 13.43 -19.09 -13.27
CA GLU A 112 14.44 -20.06 -12.85
C GLU A 112 13.93 -21.50 -12.96
N LEU A 113 12.69 -21.74 -12.53
CA LEU A 113 12.03 -23.04 -12.68
C LEU A 113 11.85 -23.40 -14.16
N SER A 114 11.44 -22.45 -15.00
CA SER A 114 11.30 -22.66 -16.44
C SER A 114 12.65 -22.98 -17.11
N ALA A 115 13.72 -22.28 -16.71
CA ALA A 115 15.07 -22.56 -17.19
C ALA A 115 15.55 -23.96 -16.76
N THR A 116 15.28 -24.34 -15.52
CA THR A 116 15.62 -25.66 -14.98
C THR A 116 14.84 -26.77 -15.69
N SER A 117 13.54 -26.58 -15.89
CA SER A 117 12.66 -27.51 -16.61
C SER A 117 13.15 -27.75 -18.04
N ARG A 118 13.57 -26.69 -18.77
CA ARG A 118 14.18 -26.83 -20.11
C ARG A 118 15.46 -27.67 -20.08
N ARG A 119 16.37 -27.38 -19.15
CA ARG A 119 17.62 -28.16 -19.00
C ARG A 119 17.36 -29.63 -18.69
N LEU A 120 16.36 -29.94 -17.85
CA LEU A 120 15.97 -31.31 -17.55
C LEU A 120 15.41 -32.03 -18.80
N ALA A 121 14.61 -31.34 -19.61
CA ALA A 121 14.09 -31.89 -20.87
C ALA A 121 15.22 -32.19 -21.88
N GLU A 122 16.21 -31.31 -21.98
CA GLU A 122 17.40 -31.52 -22.83
C GLU A 122 18.20 -32.75 -22.38
N LEU A 123 18.46 -32.89 -21.08
CA LEU A 123 19.16 -34.06 -20.53
C LEU A 123 18.40 -35.37 -20.79
N GLY A 124 17.08 -35.38 -20.58
CA GLY A 124 16.24 -36.55 -20.86
C GLY A 124 16.19 -36.92 -22.36
N ALA A 125 16.27 -35.94 -23.25
CA ALA A 125 16.34 -36.18 -24.69
C ALA A 125 17.69 -36.78 -25.12
N THR A 126 18.81 -36.35 -24.50
CA THR A 126 20.15 -36.89 -24.80
C THR A 126 20.33 -38.34 -24.37
N ASP A 127 19.72 -38.77 -23.26
CA ASP A 127 19.78 -40.15 -22.76
C ASP A 127 19.05 -41.13 -23.70
N SER A 128 17.96 -40.67 -24.32
CA SER A 128 17.19 -41.45 -25.30
C SER A 128 17.85 -41.49 -26.70
N GLY A 129 18.58 -40.44 -27.08
CA GLY A 129 19.30 -40.38 -28.37
C GLY A 129 20.58 -41.23 -28.41
N SER A 130 21.32 -41.26 -27.30
CA SER A 130 22.58 -42.01 -27.16
C SER A 130 22.39 -43.54 -27.29
N MET A 131 21.29 -44.08 -26.76
CA MET A 131 21.00 -45.52 -26.89
C MET A 131 20.67 -45.95 -28.33
N LEU A 132 20.08 -45.07 -29.16
CA LEU A 132 19.73 -45.40 -30.55
C LEU A 132 20.93 -45.32 -31.50
N GLU A 133 21.91 -44.47 -31.19
CA GLU A 133 23.12 -44.28 -32.03
C GLU A 133 24.19 -45.35 -31.78
N THR A 134 24.21 -45.94 -30.58
CA THR A 134 25.17 -47.01 -30.21
C THR A 134 24.82 -48.38 -30.81
N LEU A 135 23.55 -48.66 -31.13
CA LEU A 135 23.17 -49.91 -31.80
C LEU A 135 23.41 -49.90 -33.32
N GLN A 136 23.50 -48.73 -33.96
CA GLN A 136 23.69 -48.65 -35.41
C GLN A 136 25.17 -48.67 -35.84
N HIS A 137 26.10 -48.26 -34.97
CA HIS A 137 27.54 -48.28 -35.29
C HIS A 137 28.20 -49.67 -35.26
N ASN A 138 27.54 -50.69 -34.69
CA ASN A 138 28.12 -52.04 -34.57
C ASN A 138 27.87 -52.96 -35.77
N HIS A 139 27.10 -52.56 -36.79
CA HIS A 139 26.78 -53.42 -37.93
C HIS A 139 27.55 -53.16 -39.24
N ASN A 140 28.44 -52.16 -39.30
CA ASN A 140 29.18 -51.85 -40.54
C ASN A 140 30.60 -52.46 -40.63
N GLY A 141 30.97 -53.42 -39.76
CA GLY A 141 32.35 -53.91 -39.62
C GLY A 141 32.65 -55.37 -40.02
N ARG A 142 31.74 -56.11 -40.67
CA ARG A 142 31.96 -57.50 -41.09
C ARG A 142 30.81 -57.88 -42.03
N THR A 143 30.98 -57.99 -43.34
CA THR A 143 31.77 -59.03 -44.01
C THR A 143 31.99 -58.65 -45.47
N ALA A 144 33.25 -58.67 -45.91
CA ALA A 144 33.59 -58.96 -47.28
C ALA A 144 34.65 -60.06 -47.26
N PRO A 145 34.45 -61.16 -48.00
CA PRO A 145 35.56 -61.71 -48.74
C PRO A 145 35.20 -61.90 -50.22
N ARG A 146 36.01 -61.21 -51.02
CA ARG A 146 36.58 -61.59 -52.32
C ARG A 146 35.88 -62.69 -53.13
N ARG A 147 35.33 -62.23 -54.25
CA ARG A 147 35.21 -62.88 -55.57
C ARG A 147 36.47 -63.65 -55.99
N VAL A 148 36.36 -64.90 -56.44
CA VAL A 148 37.20 -65.45 -57.53
C VAL A 148 36.44 -66.57 -58.27
N GLU A 149 36.44 -66.44 -59.60
CA GLU A 149 36.06 -67.35 -60.71
C GLU A 149 34.66 -67.98 -60.77
#